data_AF-A0A2V9B1W8-F1
#
_entry.id   AF-A0A2V9B1W8-F1
#
_cell.length_a   1.000
_cell.length_b   1.000
_cell.length_c   1.000
_cell.angle_alpha   90.00
_cell.angle_beta   90.00
_cell.angle_gamma   90.00
#
_symmetry.space_group_name_H-M   'P 1'
#
loop_
_entity.id
_entity.type
_entity.pdbx_description
1 polymer ?
#
loop_
_entity_poly.entity_id
_entity_poly.type
_entity_poly.pdbx_seq_one_letter_code
_entity_poly.pdbx_strand_id
1 'polypeptide(L)' 'MLLNRSTSDAEISVPWEAIGYPGNVSANLRDLWAHKDLGKFTGRFAAKVESHGVVVVTIKP' A
#
# COMPACT_ATOMS: atom_id res chain seq x y z
N MET A 1 -2.55 5.12 -3.34
CA MET A 1 -1.28 5.28 -4.07
C MET A 1 -0.19 5.61 -3.07
N LEU A 2 0.98 4.99 -3.18
CA LEU A 2 2.16 5.29 -2.39
C LEU A 2 3.19 5.96 -3.32
N LEU A 3 3.49 7.23 -3.09
CA LEU A 3 4.38 8.03 -3.93
C LEU A 3 5.62 8.42 -3.12
N ASN A 4 6.79 8.02 -3.59
CA ASN A 4 8.05 8.49 -3.03
C ASN A 4 8.51 9.75 -3.77
N ARG A 5 8.72 10.85 -3.04
CA ARG A 5 9.23 12.12 -3.59
C ARG A 5 10.67 12.42 -3.15
N SER A 6 11.30 11.54 -2.39
CA SER A 6 12.69 11.69 -1.98
C SER A 6 13.64 11.13 -3.04
N THR A 7 14.91 11.47 -2.88
CA THR A 7 16.04 11.02 -3.71
C THR A 7 16.59 9.64 -3.29
N SER A 8 15.90 8.93 -2.40
CA SER A 8 16.33 7.64 -1.87
C SER A 8 15.15 6.68 -1.77
N ASP A 9 15.42 5.39 -1.74
CA ASP A 9 14.39 4.40 -1.44
C ASP A 9 13.76 4.68 -0.08
N ALA A 10 12.44 4.48 0.01
CA ALA A 10 11.69 4.68 1.24
C ALA A 10 10.68 3.56 1.43
N GLU A 11 10.49 3.13 2.68
CA GLU A 11 9.32 2.34 3.05
C GLU A 11 8.16 3.30 3.30
N ILE A 12 7.10 3.17 2.52
CA ILE A 12 5.88 3.97 2.67
C ILE A 12 4.78 3.03 3.14
N SER A 13 4.08 3.44 4.18
CA SER A 13 2.97 2.66 4.74
C SER A 13 1.67 3.44 4.79
N VAL A 14 0.58 2.70 4.67
CA VAL A 14 -0.79 3.20 4.78
C VAL A 14 -1.53 2.36 5.83
N PRO A 15 -1.81 2.91 7.02
CA PRO A 15 -2.74 2.30 7.95
C PRO A 15 -4.17 2.43 7.42
N TRP A 16 -5.04 1.48 7.74
CA TRP A 16 -6.45 1.47 7.32
C TRP A 16 -7.21 2.71 7.75
N GLU A 17 -6.91 3.23 8.93
CA GLU A 17 -7.53 4.43 9.46
C GLU A 17 -7.25 5.67 8.60
N ALA A 18 -6.08 5.73 7.93
CA ALA A 18 -5.75 6.84 7.03
C ALA A 18 -6.60 6.86 5.75
N ILE A 19 -7.26 5.75 5.40
CA ILE A 19 -8.18 5.64 4.26
C ILE A 19 -9.65 5.45 4.70
N GLY A 20 -9.94 5.65 5.99
CA GLY A 20 -11.30 5.55 6.54
C GLY A 20 -11.78 4.14 6.86
N TYR A 21 -10.89 3.14 6.87
CA TYR A 21 -11.20 1.78 7.28
C TYR A 21 -10.86 1.55 8.76
N PRO A 22 -11.63 0.71 9.48
CA PRO A 22 -11.23 0.28 10.82
C PRO A 22 -9.92 -0.53 10.79
N GLY A 23 -9.02 -0.30 11.75
CA GLY A 23 -7.73 -0.98 11.84
C GLY A 23 -7.77 -2.50 12.04
N ASN A 24 -8.92 -3.04 12.42
CA ASN A 24 -9.13 -4.48 12.58
C ASN A 24 -9.65 -5.17 11.32
N VAL A 25 -9.94 -4.43 10.24
CA VAL A 25 -10.40 -5.02 8.98
C VAL A 25 -9.26 -5.75 8.27
N SER A 26 -9.55 -6.97 7.83
CA SER A 26 -8.72 -7.70 6.88
C SER A 26 -9.18 -7.34 5.47
N ALA A 27 -8.28 -6.86 4.62
CA ALA A 27 -8.58 -6.44 3.25
C ALA A 27 -7.67 -7.15 2.24
N ASN A 28 -8.23 -7.52 1.09
CA ASN A 28 -7.50 -8.03 -0.05
C ASN A 28 -6.80 -6.88 -0.79
N LEU A 29 -5.52 -7.08 -1.10
CA LEU A 29 -4.70 -6.14 -1.84
C LEU A 29 -4.30 -6.70 -3.20
N ARG A 30 -4.30 -5.82 -4.18
CA ARG A 30 -3.79 -6.09 -5.52
C ARG A 30 -2.90 -4.94 -5.97
N ASP A 31 -1.71 -5.29 -6.44
CA ASP A 31 -0.81 -4.37 -7.14
C ASP A 31 -1.29 -4.21 -8.58
N LEU A 32 -1.56 -2.97 -8.98
CA LEU A 32 -2.08 -2.67 -10.30
C LEU A 32 -0.99 -2.66 -11.38
N TRP A 33 0.26 -2.37 -11.03
CA TRP A 33 1.37 -2.38 -11.99
C TRP A 33 1.89 -3.79 -12.23
N ALA A 34 2.03 -4.58 -11.16
CA ALA A 34 2.44 -5.98 -11.27
C ALA A 34 1.30 -6.91 -11.72
N HIS A 35 0.06 -6.38 -11.84
CA HIS A 35 -1.15 -7.15 -12.14
C HIS A 35 -1.31 -8.37 -11.19
N LYS A 36 -0.89 -8.20 -9.93
CA LYS A 36 -0.67 -9.30 -8.99
C LYS A 36 -1.48 -9.09 -7.73
N ASP A 37 -2.16 -10.14 -7.28
CA ASP A 37 -2.79 -10.16 -5.97
C ASP A 37 -1.73 -10.37 -4.89
N LEU A 38 -1.69 -9.45 -3.92
CA LEU A 38 -0.74 -9.47 -2.81
C LEU A 38 -1.27 -10.28 -1.62
N GLY A 39 -2.57 -10.60 -1.62
CA GLY A 39 -3.24 -11.34 -0.55
C GLY A 39 -3.95 -10.44 0.45
N LYS A 40 -4.19 -10.97 1.65
CA LYS A 40 -4.93 -10.27 2.72
C LYS A 40 -3.99 -9.59 3.70
N PHE A 41 -4.29 -8.35 4.05
CA PHE A 41 -3.58 -7.54 5.02
C PHE A 41 -4.56 -7.00 6.07
N THR A 42 -4.11 -6.93 7.32
CA THR A 42 -4.91 -6.45 8.44
C THR A 42 -4.27 -5.20 9.02
N GLY A 43 -5.08 -4.15 9.19
CA GLY A 43 -4.71 -2.87 9.81
C GLY A 43 -3.78 -1.96 9.02
N ARG A 44 -2.85 -2.48 8.22
CA ARG A 44 -1.94 -1.67 7.40
C ARG A 44 -1.34 -2.41 6.22
N PHE A 45 -0.84 -1.64 5.27
CA PHE A 45 0.06 -2.11 4.22
C PHE A 45 1.32 -1.24 4.15
N ALA A 46 2.46 -1.83 3.83
CA ALA A 46 3.72 -1.14 3.61
C ALA A 46 4.41 -1.70 2.37
N ALA A 47 5.05 -0.81 1.61
CA ALA A 47 5.85 -1.19 0.45
C ALA A 47 7.12 -0.36 0.40
N LYS A 48 8.21 -0.99 -0.04
CA LYS A 48 9.42 -0.28 -0.46
C LYS A 48 9.13 0.40 -1.80
N VAL A 49 9.32 1.71 -1.86
CA VAL A 49 9.15 2.52 -3.07
C VAL A 49 10.49 3.16 -3.38
N GLU A 50 11.03 2.87 -4.57
CA GLU A 50 12.30 3.43 -5.03
C GLU A 50 12.24 4.97 -5.11
N SER A 51 13.41 5.62 -5.19
CA SER A 51 13.51 7.08 -5.38
C SER A 51 12.61 7.55 -6.53
N HIS A 52 11.76 8.56 -6.28
CA HIS A 52 10.77 9.08 -7.24
C HIS A 52 9.78 8.04 -7.79
N GLY A 53 9.70 6.85 -7.18
CA GLY A 53 8.85 5.75 -7.61
C GLY A 53 7.40 5.87 -7.10
N VAL A 54 6.54 5.02 -7.65
CA VAL A 54 5.14 4.93 -7.26
C VAL A 54 4.67 3.47 -7.20
N VAL A 55 3.91 3.14 -6.16
CA VAL A 55 3.19 1.87 -6.04
C VAL A 55 1.69 2.17 -5.98
N VAL A 56 0.93 1.50 -6.85
CA VAL A 56 -0.52 1.65 -6.91
C VAL A 56 -1.16 0.31 -6.55
N VAL A 57 -1.90 0.31 -5.44
CA VAL A 57 -2.65 -0.85 -4.96
C VAL A 57 -4.13 -0.54 -4.83
N THR A 58 -4.98 -1.52 -5.09
CA THR A 58 -6.37 -1.51 -4.65
C THR A 58 -6.51 -2.27 -3.34
N ILE A 59 -7.27 -1.70 -2.40
CA ILE A 59 -7.56 -2.28 -1.10
C ILE A 59 -9.07 -2.53 -1.06
N LYS A 60 -9.48 -3.77 -0.80
CA LYS A 60 -10.88 -4.18 -0.73
C LYS A 60 -11.11 -5.00 0.55
N PRO A 61 -11.99 -4.57 1.48
CA PRO A 61 -12.37 -5.37 2.65
C PRO A 61 -12.83 -6.78 2.25
#